data_AF-A0A382V6E6-F1
#
_entry.id   AF-A0A382V6E6-F1
#
_cell.length_a   1.000
_cell.length_b   1.000
_cell.length_c   1.000
_cell.angle_alpha   90.00
_cell.angle_beta   90.00
_cell.angle_gamma   90.00
#
_symmetry.space_group_name_H-M   'P 1'
#
loop_
_entity.id
_entity.type
_entity.pdbx_description
1 polymer ?
#
loop_
_entity_poly.entity_id
_entity_poly.type
_entity_poly.pdbx_seq_one_letter_code
_entity_poly.pdbx_strand_id
1 'polypeptide(L)'
;MSNWELVMPGGGLTAIGLAGIVLSYAGIAHTFIDGMHALTGLLFFFGLIFLGAGILDGGVSTSNRTKATVLVIMSIILGFGAAAFIGNESTTLPTVAGILIMVSIPGIVIAYMAMKMPQYVK
;
A
#
# COMPACT_ATOMS: atom_id res chain seq x y z
N MET A 1 -15.42 -16.58 -5.54
CA MET A 1 -14.05 -16.31 -6.06
C MET A 1 -13.82 -14.82 -5.86
N SER A 2 -12.64 -14.36 -5.39
CA SER A 2 -12.42 -12.91 -5.22
C SER A 2 -12.65 -12.18 -6.54
N ASN A 3 -13.29 -11.01 -6.51
CA ASN A 3 -13.47 -10.18 -7.69
C ASN A 3 -12.13 -9.56 -8.11
N TRP A 4 -11.30 -10.38 -8.77
CA TRP A 4 -9.91 -10.05 -9.09
C TRP A 4 -9.82 -8.96 -10.15
N GLU A 5 -10.87 -8.81 -10.95
CA GLU A 5 -11.08 -7.71 -11.88
C GLU A 5 -11.15 -6.35 -11.17
N LEU A 6 -11.49 -6.34 -9.87
CA LEU A 6 -11.59 -5.13 -9.07
C LEU A 6 -10.38 -4.95 -8.13
N VAL A 7 -9.89 -6.04 -7.52
CA VAL A 7 -8.73 -5.98 -6.61
C VAL A 7 -7.44 -5.60 -7.35
N MET A 8 -7.22 -6.13 -8.55
CA MET A 8 -6.00 -5.87 -9.31
C MET A 8 -5.85 -4.41 -9.75
N PRO A 9 -6.86 -3.77 -10.39
CA PRO A 9 -6.77 -2.34 -10.67
C PRO A 9 -6.83 -1.49 -9.40
N GLY A 10 -7.60 -1.88 -8.37
CA GLY A 10 -7.64 -1.15 -7.10
C GLY A 10 -6.27 -1.06 -6.42
N GLY A 11 -5.56 -2.18 -6.31
CA GLY A 11 -4.21 -2.22 -5.75
C GLY A 11 -3.18 -1.47 -6.60
N GLY A 12 -3.26 -1.57 -7.93
CA GLY A 12 -2.40 -0.82 -8.85
C GLY A 12 -2.59 0.69 -8.76
N LEU A 13 -3.83 1.16 -8.77
CA LEU A 13 -4.17 2.58 -8.64
C LEU A 13 -3.75 3.14 -7.27
N THR A 14 -3.91 2.36 -6.21
CA THR A 14 -3.46 2.74 -4.86
C THR A 14 -1.93 2.89 -4.81
N ALA A 15 -1.18 1.94 -5.37
CA ALA A 15 0.28 2.00 -5.38
C ALA A 15 0.83 3.16 -6.22
N ILE A 16 0.28 3.39 -7.40
CA ILE A 16 0.70 4.51 -8.28
C ILE A 16 0.30 5.85 -7.67
N GLY A 17 -0.90 5.95 -7.09
CA GLY A 17 -1.35 7.15 -6.37
C GLY A 17 -0.40 7.50 -5.22
N LEU A 18 0.01 6.51 -4.43
CA LEU A 18 0.99 6.72 -3.35
C LEU A 18 2.36 7.14 -3.86
N ALA A 19 2.88 6.50 -4.91
CA ALA A 19 4.14 6.89 -5.55
C ALA A 19 4.10 8.34 -6.04
N GLY A 20 2.99 8.74 -6.66
CA GLY A 20 2.76 10.10 -7.14
C GLY A 20 2.68 11.14 -6.04
N ILE A 21 2.07 10.81 -4.90
CA ILE A 21 2.04 11.67 -3.70
C ILE A 21 3.47 11.89 -3.17
N VAL A 22 4.25 10.82 -3.04
CA VAL A 22 5.65 10.92 -2.57
C VAL A 22 6.49 11.78 -3.51
N LEU A 23 6.34 11.60 -4.82
CA LEU A 23 7.04 12.41 -5.83
C LEU A 23 6.60 13.88 -5.82
N SER A 24 5.31 14.15 -5.61
CA SER A 24 4.78 15.51 -5.48
C SER A 24 5.38 16.22 -4.25
N TYR A 25 5.48 15.55 -3.10
CA TYR A 25 6.14 16.11 -1.92
C TYR A 25 7.67 16.26 -2.07
N ALA A 26 8.30 15.55 -3.01
CA ALA A 26 9.74 15.65 -3.28
C ALA A 26 10.15 16.94 -4.02
N GLY A 27 9.23 17.86 -4.32
CA GLY A 27 9.61 19.19 -4.80
C GLY A 27 9.95 19.27 -6.29
N ILE A 28 9.66 18.25 -7.10
CA ILE A 28 9.99 18.22 -8.53
C ILE A 28 9.04 19.19 -9.28
N ALA A 29 9.42 20.48 -9.31
CA ALA A 29 8.75 21.64 -9.90
C ALA A 29 7.38 22.05 -9.29
N HIS A 30 7.35 23.21 -8.60
CA HIS A 30 6.21 23.70 -7.82
C HIS A 30 4.84 23.79 -8.53
N THR A 31 4.79 24.02 -9.84
CA THR A 31 3.53 24.03 -10.61
C THR A 31 3.02 22.63 -10.97
N PHE A 32 3.92 21.66 -11.03
CA PHE A 32 3.58 20.24 -11.19
C PHE A 32 3.15 19.63 -9.85
N ILE A 33 3.67 20.12 -8.72
CA ILE A 33 3.38 19.61 -7.37
C ILE A 33 1.89 19.61 -7.07
N ASP A 34 1.20 20.75 -7.18
CA ASP A 34 -0.21 20.87 -6.77
C ASP A 34 -1.15 20.06 -7.67
N GLY A 35 -0.91 20.09 -9.00
CA GLY A 35 -1.69 19.32 -9.97
C GLY A 35 -1.46 17.81 -9.84
N MET A 36 -0.21 17.39 -9.67
CA MET A 36 0.16 15.99 -9.46
C MET A 36 -0.33 15.49 -8.10
N HIS A 37 -0.30 16.31 -7.05
CA HIS A 37 -0.84 15.97 -5.75
C HIS A 37 -2.34 15.64 -5.85
N ALA A 38 -3.11 16.54 -6.46
CA ALA A 38 -4.56 16.37 -6.58
C ALA A 38 -4.92 15.14 -7.45
N LEU A 39 -4.23 14.97 -8.57
CA LEU A 39 -4.47 13.83 -9.48
C LEU A 39 -4.10 12.50 -8.84
N THR A 40 -2.94 12.42 -8.18
CA THR A 40 -2.45 11.18 -7.55
C THR A 40 -3.21 10.86 -6.27
N GLY A 41 -3.66 11.87 -5.53
CA GLY A 41 -4.61 11.73 -4.42
C GLY A 41 -5.97 11.18 -4.87
N LEU A 42 -6.50 11.66 -6.00
CA LEU A 42 -7.73 11.12 -6.59
C LEU A 42 -7.54 9.67 -7.06
N LEU A 43 -6.41 9.38 -7.70
CA LEU A 43 -6.05 8.02 -8.12
C LEU A 43 -5.97 7.05 -6.94
N PHE A 44 -5.33 7.50 -5.86
CA PHE A 44 -5.22 6.76 -4.61
C PHE A 44 -6.60 6.48 -4.02
N PHE A 45 -7.47 7.48 -3.97
CA PHE A 45 -8.83 7.36 -3.44
C PHE A 45 -9.69 6.36 -4.23
N PHE A 46 -9.71 6.45 -5.56
CA PHE A 46 -10.41 5.47 -6.39
C PHE A 46 -9.80 4.06 -6.29
N GLY A 47 -8.48 3.97 -6.16
CA GLY A 47 -7.79 2.71 -5.91
C GLY A 47 -8.30 2.03 -4.64
N LEU A 48 -8.46 2.77 -3.55
CA LEU A 48 -9.00 2.24 -2.28
C LEU A 48 -10.46 1.80 -2.40
N ILE A 49 -11.28 2.52 -3.17
CA ILE A 49 -12.69 2.13 -3.41
C ILE A 49 -12.75 0.78 -4.10
N PHE A 50 -12.02 0.59 -5.21
CA PHE A 50 -12.01 -0.67 -5.94
C PHE A 50 -11.34 -1.80 -5.16
N LEU A 51 -10.26 -1.51 -4.43
CA LEU A 51 -9.62 -2.50 -3.56
C LEU A 51 -10.59 -2.97 -2.46
N GLY A 52 -11.25 -2.03 -1.79
CA GLY A 52 -12.22 -2.32 -0.73
C GLY A 52 -13.40 -3.14 -1.25
N ALA A 53 -14.03 -2.70 -2.35
CA ALA A 53 -15.11 -3.43 -2.98
C ALA A 53 -14.67 -4.84 -3.43
N GLY A 54 -13.48 -4.98 -4.03
CA GLY A 54 -12.97 -6.27 -4.50
C GLY A 54 -12.66 -7.26 -3.38
N ILE A 55 -12.18 -6.78 -2.22
CA ILE A 55 -11.97 -7.61 -1.02
C ILE A 55 -13.32 -8.04 -0.43
N LEU A 56 -14.30 -7.14 -0.36
CA LEU A 56 -15.63 -7.43 0.20
C LEU A 56 -16.47 -8.36 -0.69
N ASP A 57 -16.29 -8.31 -2.01
CA ASP A 57 -17.07 -9.07 -3.01
C ASP A 57 -16.55 -10.50 -3.28
N GLY A 58 -15.53 -10.95 -2.54
CA GLY A 58 -15.11 -12.36 -2.65
C GLY A 58 -13.82 -12.74 -1.93
N GLY A 59 -13.35 -11.90 -1.00
CA GLY A 59 -12.16 -12.14 -0.19
C GLY A 59 -10.86 -11.95 -0.95
N VAL A 60 -9.76 -12.37 -0.34
CA VAL A 60 -8.42 -12.31 -0.93
C VAL A 60 -8.12 -13.62 -1.65
N SER A 61 -7.82 -13.57 -2.96
CA SER A 61 -7.44 -14.77 -3.71
C SER A 61 -6.10 -15.36 -3.26
N THR A 62 -6.03 -16.69 -3.22
CA THR A 62 -4.85 -17.45 -2.80
C THR A 62 -4.04 -18.02 -3.98
N SER A 63 -4.41 -17.68 -5.22
CA SER A 63 -3.74 -18.16 -6.43
C SER A 63 -2.29 -17.66 -6.54
N ASN A 64 -1.42 -18.42 -7.23
CA ASN A 64 -0.02 -18.00 -7.44
C ASN A 64 0.09 -16.72 -8.28
N ARG A 65 -0.84 -16.52 -9.24
CA ARG A 65 -0.91 -15.29 -10.04
C ARG A 65 -1.21 -14.08 -9.16
N THR A 66 -2.18 -14.22 -8.25
CA THR A 66 -2.53 -13.18 -7.26
C THR A 66 -1.34 -12.83 -6.38
N LYS A 67 -0.63 -13.83 -5.84
CA LYS A 67 0.55 -13.59 -5.00
C LYS A 67 1.64 -12.81 -5.72
N ALA A 68 1.91 -13.14 -6.98
CA ALA A 68 2.88 -12.42 -7.80
C ALA A 68 2.48 -10.95 -8.01
N THR A 69 1.22 -10.70 -8.36
CA THR A 69 0.72 -9.32 -8.56
C THR A 69 0.76 -8.51 -7.25
N VAL A 70 0.35 -9.11 -6.13
CA VAL A 70 0.41 -8.45 -4.81
C VAL A 70 1.85 -8.13 -4.43
N LEU A 71 2.81 -9.01 -4.74
CA LEU A 71 4.22 -8.76 -4.49
C LEU A 71 4.73 -7.54 -5.29
N VAL A 72 4.34 -7.41 -6.56
CA VAL A 72 4.68 -6.23 -7.36
C VAL A 72 4.10 -4.95 -6.74
N ILE A 73 2.82 -4.95 -6.36
CA ILE A 73 2.16 -3.80 -5.71
C ILE A 73 2.88 -3.43 -4.41
N MET A 74 3.16 -4.41 -3.54
CA MET A 74 3.88 -4.20 -2.29
C MET A 74 5.30 -3.69 -2.52
N SER A 75 6.00 -4.15 -3.56
CA SER A 75 7.35 -3.66 -3.89
C SER A 75 7.36 -2.18 -4.27
N ILE A 76 6.33 -1.71 -4.98
CA ILE A 76 6.17 -0.28 -5.32
C ILE A 76 5.92 0.52 -4.04
N ILE A 77 4.96 0.08 -3.21
CA ILE A 77 4.61 0.78 -1.96
C ILE A 77 5.84 0.86 -1.02
N LEU A 78 6.58 -0.23 -0.86
CA LEU A 78 7.77 -0.26 -0.01
C LEU A 78 8.92 0.56 -0.61
N GLY A 79 9.10 0.54 -1.93
CA GLY A 79 10.12 1.33 -2.62
C GLY A 79 9.91 2.83 -2.45
N PHE A 80 8.70 3.33 -2.72
CA PHE A 80 8.37 4.75 -2.54
C PHE A 80 8.20 5.13 -1.06
N GLY A 81 7.71 4.21 -0.22
CA GLY A 81 7.64 4.39 1.22
C GLY A 81 9.03 4.56 1.85
N ALA A 82 10.02 3.79 1.41
CA ALA A 82 11.41 3.96 1.82
C ALA A 82 12.03 5.25 1.24
N ALA A 83 11.70 5.61 0.00
CA ALA A 83 12.16 6.85 -0.62
C ALA A 83 11.70 8.11 0.14
N ALA A 84 10.55 8.07 0.81
CA ALA A 84 10.04 9.17 1.63
C ALA A 84 10.93 9.53 2.84
N PHE A 85 11.90 8.68 3.20
CA PHE A 85 12.91 8.96 4.23
C PHE A 85 14.15 9.65 3.66
N ILE A 86 14.37 9.64 2.35
CA ILE A 86 15.54 10.23 1.72
C ILE A 86 15.33 11.75 1.63
N GLY A 87 16.21 12.53 2.25
CA GLY A 87 16.13 13.99 2.25
C GLY A 87 15.02 14.56 3.14
N ASN A 88 14.51 13.76 4.10
CA ASN A 88 13.48 14.21 5.02
C ASN A 88 14.09 14.96 6.22
N GLU A 89 13.66 16.19 6.44
CA GLU A 89 14.09 17.03 7.58
C GLU A 89 13.18 16.89 8.82
N SER A 90 12.03 16.21 8.68
CA SER A 90 11.06 16.05 9.76
C SER A 90 11.51 14.99 10.76
N THR A 91 11.71 15.40 12.01
CA THR A 91 12.04 14.50 13.12
C THR A 91 10.88 13.58 13.54
N THR A 92 9.65 13.91 13.14
CA THR A 92 8.45 13.14 13.50
C THR A 92 8.22 11.95 12.58
N LEU A 93 8.65 12.04 11.31
CA LEU A 93 8.39 11.00 10.32
C LEU A 93 9.01 9.64 10.70
N PRO A 94 10.30 9.55 11.12
CA PRO A 94 10.88 8.30 11.61
C PRO A 94 10.16 7.74 12.84
N THR A 95 9.71 8.61 13.74
CA THR A 95 9.02 8.21 14.97
C THR A 95 7.66 7.59 14.65
N VAL A 96 6.84 8.26 13.83
CA VAL A 96 5.52 7.77 13.43
C VAL A 96 5.64 6.48 12.62
N ALA A 97 6.54 6.43 11.64
CA ALA A 97 6.76 5.22 10.86
C ALA A 97 7.26 4.06 11.73
N GLY A 98 8.16 4.33 12.69
CA GLY A 98 8.64 3.34 13.64
C GLY A 98 7.51 2.73 14.47
N ILE A 99 6.57 3.55 14.96
CA ILE A 99 5.38 3.07 15.69
C ILE A 99 4.49 2.20 14.78
N LEU A 100 4.25 2.65 13.54
CA LEU A 100 3.44 1.89 12.59
C LEU A 100 4.07 0.54 12.23
N ILE A 101 5.39 0.49 12.03
CA ILE A 101 6.14 -0.75 11.80
C ILE A 101 6.07 -1.67 13.02
N MET A 102 6.23 -1.10 14.22
CA MET A 102 6.16 -1.83 15.48
C MET A 102 4.81 -2.52 15.70
N VAL A 103 3.70 -1.92 15.25
CA VAL A 103 2.36 -2.53 15.35
C VAL A 103 2.08 -3.48 14.18
N SER A 104 2.51 -3.11 12.96
CA SER A 104 2.19 -3.88 11.75
C SER A 104 2.97 -5.19 11.64
N ILE A 105 4.25 -5.24 12.00
CA ILE A 105 5.05 -6.48 11.92
C ILE A 105 4.44 -7.60 12.78
N PRO A 106 4.17 -7.40 14.09
CA PRO A 106 3.51 -8.40 14.91
C PRO A 106 2.15 -8.81 14.37
N GLY A 107 1.35 -7.85 13.88
CA GLY A 107 0.05 -8.12 13.27
C GLY A 107 0.14 -9.06 12.07
N ILE A 108 1.10 -8.83 11.17
CA ILE A 108 1.35 -9.69 10.01
C ILE A 108 1.80 -11.08 10.45
N VAL A 109 2.70 -11.17 11.43
CA VAL A 109 3.20 -12.45 11.96
C VAL A 109 2.07 -13.27 12.60
N ILE A 110 1.23 -12.64 13.43
CA ILE A 110 0.07 -13.29 14.04
C ILE A 110 -0.91 -13.77 12.97
N ALA A 111 -1.24 -12.93 11.98
CA ALA A 111 -2.11 -13.31 10.88
C ALA A 111 -1.54 -14.50 10.08
N TYR A 112 -0.24 -14.50 9.81
CA TYR A 112 0.42 -15.59 9.13
C TYR A 112 0.38 -16.90 9.94
N MET A 113 0.72 -16.83 11.23
CA MET A 113 0.67 -17.99 12.13
C MET A 113 -0.76 -18.53 12.24
N ALA A 114 -1.78 -17.67 12.32
CA ALA A 114 -3.18 -18.09 12.37
C ALA A 114 -3.60 -18.87 11.12
N MET A 115 -3.08 -18.51 9.94
CA MET A 115 -3.39 -19.18 8.67
C MET A 115 -2.63 -20.49 8.45
N LYS A 116 -1.38 -20.58 8.91
CA LYS A 116 -0.48 -21.71 8.59
C LYS A 116 -0.22 -22.66 9.75
N MET A 117 -0.36 -22.18 10.97
CA MET A 117 0.01 -22.89 12.19
C MET A 117 -1.05 -22.66 13.29
N PRO A 118 -2.34 -22.97 13.05
CA PRO A 118 -3.43 -22.64 13.96
C PRO A 118 -3.33 -23.31 15.34
N GLN A 119 -2.51 -24.37 15.47
CA GLN A 119 -2.25 -25.03 16.75
C GLN A 119 -1.51 -24.13 17.76
N TYR A 120 -0.70 -23.17 17.30
CA TYR A 120 0.16 -22.34 18.15
C TYR A 120 -0.43 -20.95 18.45
N VAL A 121 -1.60 -20.63 17.89
CA VAL A 121 -2.25 -19.31 17.97
C VAL A 121 -3.54 -19.35 18.81
N LYS A 122 -3.91 -20.53 19.33
CA LYS A 122 -5.02 -20.66 20.30
C LYS A 122 -4.64 -20.13 21.67
#